data_AF-A0A7Y5GDZ7-F1
#
_entry.id   AF-A0A7Y5GDZ7-F1
#
_cell.length_a   1.000
_cell.length_b   1.000
_cell.length_c   1.000
_cell.angle_alpha   90.00
_cell.angle_beta   90.00
_cell.angle_gamma   90.00
#
_symmetry.space_group_name_H-M   'P 1'
#
loop_
_entity.id
_entity.type
_entity.pdbx_description
1 polymer ?
#
loop_
_entity_poly.entity_id
_entity_poly.type
_entity_poly.pdbx_seq_one_letter_code
_entity_poly.pdbx_strand_id
1 'polypeptide(L)' 'MDSQKAIGRPPEDLSLTERTAFAGKTIALEIYSPQTLPVRRIEAIGDSPEECARALMERGLDPRKFELISLAPPY' A
#
# COMPACT_ATOMS: atom_id res chain seq x y z
N MET A 1 -4.73 -15.03 2.83
CA MET A 1 -3.83 -14.20 3.67
C MET A 1 -4.44 -12.82 3.75
N ASP A 2 -4.66 -12.31 4.96
CA ASP A 2 -5.48 -11.12 5.21
C ASP A 2 -4.74 -9.85 4.78
N SER A 3 -5.06 -9.31 3.60
CA SER A 3 -4.55 -8.01 3.13
C SER A 3 -4.79 -6.88 4.16
N GLN A 4 -5.82 -7.03 5.00
CA GLN A 4 -6.11 -6.13 6.12
C GLN A 4 -5.01 -6.07 7.20
N LYS A 5 -4.19 -7.12 7.38
CA LYS A 5 -3.11 -7.12 8.38
C LYS A 5 -1.89 -6.30 7.96
N ALA A 6 -1.74 -6.03 6.68
CA ALA A 6 -0.69 -5.18 6.15
C ALA A 6 -1.07 -3.69 6.15
N ILE A 7 -2.36 -3.37 6.30
CA ILE A 7 -2.84 -1.98 6.39
C ILE A 7 -2.32 -1.34 7.69
N GLY A 8 -1.81 -0.11 7.59
CA GLY A 8 -1.18 0.64 8.68
C GLY A 8 0.29 0.29 8.93
N ARG A 9 0.83 -0.75 8.28
CA ARG A 9 2.25 -1.13 8.36
C ARG A 9 3.04 -0.53 7.20
N PRO A 10 4.35 -0.32 7.36
CA PRO A 10 5.16 0.12 6.25
C PRO A 10 5.51 -1.02 5.29
N PRO A 11 5.72 -0.72 4.00
CA PRO A 11 6.04 -1.72 2.98
C PRO A 11 7.41 -2.38 3.20
N GLU A 12 8.27 -1.74 3.98
CA GLU A 12 9.56 -2.29 4.43
C GLU A 12 9.42 -3.39 5.50
N ASP A 13 8.32 -3.39 6.26
CA ASP A 13 8.03 -4.35 7.34
C ASP A 13 7.28 -5.60 6.83
N LEU A 14 6.92 -5.60 5.54
CA LEU A 14 6.36 -6.77 4.87
C LEU A 14 7.42 -7.89 4.81
N SER A 15 7.07 -9.03 5.39
CA SER A 15 7.89 -10.24 5.32
C SER A 15 7.97 -10.77 3.89
N LEU A 16 9.00 -11.57 3.57
CA LEU A 16 9.16 -12.19 2.25
C LEU A 16 7.89 -12.96 1.82
N THR A 17 7.28 -13.69 2.74
CA THR A 17 6.01 -14.41 2.53
C THR A 17 4.84 -13.49 2.19
N GLU A 18 4.78 -12.31 2.81
CA GLU A 18 3.76 -11.29 2.51
C GLU A 18 4.03 -10.64 1.15
N ARG A 19 5.30 -10.32 0.83
CA ARG A 19 5.69 -9.82 -0.49
C ARG A 19 5.34 -10.79 -1.60
N THR A 20 5.53 -12.09 -1.40
CA THR A 20 5.12 -13.11 -2.37
C THR A 20 3.60 -13.23 -2.47
N ALA A 21 2.87 -13.13 -1.36
CA ALA A 21 1.41 -13.19 -1.36
C ALA A 21 0.73 -11.95 -1.97
N PHE A 22 1.38 -10.80 -1.88
CA PHE A 22 0.94 -9.55 -2.48
C PHE A 22 1.65 -9.24 -3.80
N ALA A 23 2.47 -10.16 -4.33
CA ALA A 23 3.11 -10.00 -5.62
C ALA A 23 2.04 -9.84 -6.71
N GLY A 24 2.18 -8.79 -7.53
CA GLY A 24 1.21 -8.42 -8.56
C GLY A 24 0.05 -7.54 -8.04
N LYS A 25 -0.06 -7.30 -6.73
CA LYS A 25 -1.04 -6.37 -6.16
C LYS A 25 -0.50 -4.95 -6.14
N THR A 26 -1.43 -3.99 -6.16
CA THR A 26 -1.15 -2.57 -5.99
C THR A 26 -1.41 -2.14 -4.56
N ILE A 27 -0.44 -1.46 -3.95
CA ILE A 27 -0.55 -0.90 -2.60
C ILE A 27 -0.57 0.62 -2.66
N ALA A 28 -1.38 1.23 -1.80
CA ALA A 28 -1.42 2.67 -1.59
C ALA A 28 -0.57 3.05 -0.38
N LEU A 29 0.44 3.87 -0.60
CA LEU A 29 1.35 4.36 0.44
C LEU A 29 1.10 5.83 0.68
N GLU A 30 0.86 6.24 1.92
CA GLU A 30 0.70 7.67 2.22
C GLU A 30 2.02 8.42 1.95
N ILE A 31 1.99 9.43 1.06
CA ILE A 31 3.15 10.29 0.76
C ILE A 31 3.02 11.56 1.59
N TYR A 32 3.72 11.61 2.73
CA TYR A 32 3.96 12.87 3.42
C TYR A 32 5.40 13.33 3.20
N SER A 33 5.58 14.63 2.95
CA SER A 33 6.88 15.32 2.91
C SER A 33 6.68 16.77 3.35
N PRO A 34 7.68 17.49 3.90
CA PRO A 34 9.11 17.15 3.96
C PRO A 34 9.85 17.70 5.22
N GLN A 35 9.82 17.09 6.42
CA GLN A 35 10.66 17.58 7.55
C GLN A 35 11.14 16.50 8.54
N THR A 36 10.44 15.38 8.66
CA THR A 36 10.84 14.21 9.46
C THR A 36 10.49 12.97 8.64
N LEU A 37 11.32 11.91 8.63
CA LEU A 37 11.03 10.67 7.90
C LEU A 37 9.71 10.06 8.41
N PRO A 38 8.57 10.23 7.72
CA PRO A 38 7.34 9.60 8.15
C PRO A 38 7.33 8.21 7.52
N VAL A 39 7.22 7.20 8.37
CA VAL A 39 7.10 5.80 7.96
C VAL A 39 5.96 5.68 6.95
N ARG A 40 6.26 5.35 5.68
CA ARG A 40 5.27 5.20 4.60
C ARG A 40 4.32 4.06 4.99
N ARG A 41 3.04 4.30 5.27
CA ARG A 41 2.11 3.23 5.67
C ARG A 41 1.23 2.81 4.51
N ILE A 42 0.97 1.52 4.43
CA ILE A 42 0.02 0.95 3.48
C ILE A 42 -1.39 1.28 3.95
N GLU A 43 -2.16 2.05 3.17
CA GLU A 43 -3.56 2.33 3.50
C GLU A 43 -4.57 1.50 2.73
N ALA A 44 -4.18 0.97 1.57
CA ALA A 44 -5.01 0.08 0.79
C ALA A 44 -4.15 -0.90 0.00
N ILE A 45 -4.71 -2.08 -0.26
CA ILE A 45 -4.14 -3.11 -1.13
C ILE A 45 -5.27 -3.58 -2.04
N GLY A 46 -5.05 -3.53 -3.35
CA GLY A 46 -5.98 -4.00 -4.37
C GLY A 46 -5.24 -4.74 -5.47
N ASP A 47 -5.96 -5.46 -6.32
CA ASP A 47 -5.35 -6.15 -7.46
C ASP A 47 -4.99 -5.18 -8.59
N SER A 48 -5.61 -3.99 -8.61
CA SER A 48 -5.29 -2.89 -9.52
C SER A 48 -5.17 -1.53 -8.82
N PRO A 49 -4.44 -0.55 -9.41
CA PRO A 49 -4.39 0.81 -8.88
C PRO A 49 -5.77 1.47 -8.79
N GLU A 50 -6.67 1.15 -9.73
CA GLU A 50 -8.05 1.66 -9.72
C GLU A 50 -8.86 1.12 -8.54
N GLU A 51 -8.76 -0.18 -8.24
CA GLU A 51 -9.39 -0.78 -7.05
C GLU A 51 -8.82 -0.20 -5.76
N CYS A 52 -7.50 -0.02 -5.72
CA CYS A 52 -6.82 0.57 -4.58
C CYS A 52 -7.26 2.02 -4.36
N ALA A 53 -7.34 2.82 -5.43
CA ALA A 53 -7.87 4.18 -5.39
C ALA A 53 -9.34 4.22 -4.96
N ARG A 54 -10.16 3.26 -5.42
CA ARG A 54 -11.56 3.15 -5.01
C ARG A 54 -11.69 2.86 -3.53
N ALA A 55 -10.90 1.92 -3.00
CA ALA A 55 -10.87 1.59 -1.58
C ALA A 55 -10.45 2.80 -0.70
N LEU A 56 -9.51 3.62 -1.17
CA LEU A 56 -9.16 4.88 -0.50
C LEU A 56 -10.33 5.87 -0.50
N MET A 57 -10.99 6.06 -1.64
CA MET A 57 -12.15 6.96 -1.75
C MET A 57 -13.33 6.49 -0.88
N GLU A 58 -13.60 5.19 -0.82
CA GLU A 58 -14.64 4.60 0.06
C GLU A 58 -14.33 4.85 1.56
N ARG A 59 -13.05 5.00 1.90
CA ARG A 59 -12.58 5.40 3.24
C ARG A 59 -12.53 6.91 3.47
N GLY A 60 -12.87 7.73 2.47
CA GLY A 60 -12.78 9.18 2.54
C GLY A 60 -11.34 9.72 2.45
N LEU A 61 -10.40 8.91 1.95
CA LEU A 61 -9.00 9.28 1.76
C LEU A 61 -8.77 9.79 0.32
N ASP A 62 -7.94 10.83 0.17
CA ASP A 62 -7.59 11.41 -1.13
C ASP A 62 -6.53 10.56 -1.84
N PRO A 63 -6.82 9.81 -2.91
CA PRO A 63 -5.84 8.96 -3.61
C PRO A 63 -4.63 9.74 -4.15
N ARG A 64 -4.76 11.06 -4.37
CA ARG A 64 -3.67 11.95 -4.79
C ARG A 64 -2.61 12.18 -3.72
N LYS A 65 -2.93 11.90 -2.44
CA LYS A 65 -1.99 11.95 -1.32
C LYS A 65 -1.27 10.61 -1.10
N PHE A 66 -1.58 9.60 -1.92
CA PHE A 66 -1.00 8.27 -1.81
C PHE A 66 -0.20 7.90 -3.07
N GLU A 67 0.91 7.22 -2.87
CA GLU A 67 1.70 6.54 -3.90
C GLU A 67 1.07 5.20 -4.15
N LEU A 68 0.54 4.99 -5.35
CA LEU A 68 0.10 3.68 -5.79
C LEU A 68 1.31 2.97 -6.40
N ILE A 69 1.85 1.97 -5.71
CA ILE A 69 2.94 1.16 -6.21
C ILE A 69 2.49 -0.29 -6.40
N SER A 70 2.84 -0.88 -7.53
CA SER A 70 2.68 -2.31 -7.76
C SER A 70 3.81 -3.07 -7.07
N LEU A 71 3.47 -4.03 -6.22
CA LEU A 71 4.45 -4.93 -5.62
C LEU A 71 4.96 -5.90 -6.68
N ALA A 72 6.21 -5.70 -7.08
CA ALA A 72 6.90 -6.64 -7.97
C ALA A 72 7.16 -7.97 -7.24
N PRO A 73 7.11 -9.11 -7.94
CA PRO A 73 7.53 -10.38 -7.37
C PRO A 73 9.01 -10.29 -6.93
N PRO A 74 9.39 -10.97 -5.83
CA PRO A 74 10.73 -10.87 -5.28
C PRO A 74 11.84 -11.45 -6.18
N TYR A 75 11.50 -12.22 -7.21
CA TYR A 75 12.41 -12.80 -8.22
C TYR A 75 11.69 -13.01 -9.55
#